data_AF-A0A379S9K3-F1
#
_entry.id   AF-A0A379S9K3-F1
#
_cell.length_a   1.000
_cell.length_b   1.000
_cell.length_c   1.000
_cell.angle_alpha   90.00
_cell.angle_beta   90.00
_cell.angle_gamma   90.00
#
_symmetry.space_group_name_H-M   'P 1'
#
loop_
_entity.id
_entity.type
_entity.pdbx_description
1 polymer ?
#
loop_
_entity_poly.entity_id
_entity_poly.type
_entity_poly.pdbx_seq_one_letter_code
_entity_poly.pdbx_strand_id
1 'polypeptide(L)'
;MMRRILSVLLENESGALSRVIGLFSQRGYNIESLTVAPTDDPTLSRMTIQTVGDEKVLEQIEKQLHKLVDVLRVSELGQGAHVEREIMLVKIQASGYGREEVKR
;
A
#
# COMPACT_ATOMS: atom_id res chain seq x y z
N MET A 1 8.59 16.11 -3.84
CA MET A 1 7.89 14.96 -3.22
C MET A 1 6.52 14.76 -3.83
N MET A 2 6.33 13.62 -4.50
CA MET A 2 5.07 13.20 -5.13
C MET A 2 4.53 11.96 -4.42
N ARG A 3 3.21 11.90 -4.26
CA ARG A 3 2.48 10.72 -3.78
C ARG A 3 2.37 9.72 -4.94
N ARG A 4 2.73 8.47 -4.70
CA ARG A 4 2.51 7.35 -5.63
C ARG A 4 1.79 6.20 -4.95
N ILE A 5 0.99 5.50 -5.75
CA ILE A 5 0.27 4.30 -5.32
C ILE A 5 0.68 3.16 -6.23
N LEU A 6 1.31 2.16 -5.63
CA LEU A 6 1.77 0.95 -6.30
C LEU A 6 0.84 -0.19 -5.94
N SER A 7 0.26 -0.81 -6.97
CA SER A 7 -0.45 -2.08 -6.85
C SER A 7 0.50 -3.20 -7.24
N VAL A 8 0.75 -4.12 -6.31
CA VAL A 8 1.64 -5.27 -6.49
C VAL A 8 0.82 -6.56 -6.39
N LEU A 9 0.91 -7.41 -7.40
CA LEU A 9 0.41 -8.78 -7.37
C LEU A 9 1.60 -9.68 -7.03
N LEU A 10 1.45 -10.49 -5.98
CA LEU A 10 2.53 -11.31 -5.43
C LEU A 10 2.01 -12.68 -4.98
N GLU A 11 2.92 -13.65 -4.85
CA GLU A 11 2.60 -14.95 -4.27
C GLU A 11 2.17 -14.81 -2.81
N ASN A 12 1.15 -15.57 -2.44
CA ASN A 12 0.62 -15.64 -1.09
C ASN A 12 1.39 -16.65 -0.24
N GLU A 13 2.72 -16.49 -0.21
CA GLU A 13 3.63 -17.35 0.52
C GLU A 13 4.32 -16.63 1.69
N SER A 14 4.75 -17.42 2.67
CA SER A 14 5.50 -16.90 3.80
C SER A 14 6.79 -16.20 3.32
N GLY A 15 6.97 -14.96 3.77
CA GLY A 15 8.16 -14.17 3.47
C GLY A 15 8.06 -13.29 2.21
N ALA A 16 7.09 -13.49 1.32
CA ALA A 16 6.91 -12.63 0.14
C ALA A 16 6.65 -11.16 0.54
N LEU A 17 5.70 -10.95 1.45
CA LEU A 17 5.46 -9.64 2.08
C LEU A 17 6.73 -9.08 2.74
N SER A 18 7.46 -9.90 3.51
CA SER A 18 8.67 -9.47 4.22
C SER A 18 9.77 -8.98 3.27
N ARG A 19 9.97 -9.65 2.12
CA ARG A 19 10.93 -9.22 1.09
C ARG A 19 10.54 -7.89 0.45
N VAL A 20 9.25 -7.68 0.19
CA VAL A 20 8.74 -6.38 -0.29
C VAL A 20 9.03 -5.29 0.75
N ILE A 21 8.66 -5.48 2.02
CA ILE A 21 8.92 -4.46 3.06
C ILE A 21 10.42 -4.24 3.28
N GLY A 22 11.22 -5.31 3.24
CA GLY A 22 12.67 -5.25 3.37
C GLY A 22 13.32 -4.36 2.31
N LEU A 23 12.83 -4.40 1.06
CA LEU A 23 13.27 -3.53 -0.02
C LEU A 23 13.06 -2.04 0.30
N PHE A 24 11.93 -1.68 0.92
CA PHE A 24 11.65 -0.31 1.36
C PHE A 24 12.53 0.09 2.54
N SER A 25 12.60 -0.77 3.56
CA SER A 25 13.37 -0.50 4.79
C SER A 25 14.86 -0.32 4.53
N GLN A 26 15.49 -1.19 3.73
CA GLN A 26 16.93 -1.15 3.44
C GLN A 26 17.38 0.13 2.72
N ARG A 27 16.47 0.76 1.98
CA ARG A 27 16.76 1.97 1.19
C ARG A 27 16.18 3.24 1.80
N GLY A 28 15.56 3.13 2.98
CA GLY A 28 14.91 4.26 3.65
C GLY A 28 13.75 4.84 2.85
N TYR A 29 13.07 4.03 2.03
CA TYR A 29 11.89 4.46 1.30
C TYR A 29 10.70 4.57 2.24
N ASN A 30 9.99 5.70 2.16
CA ASN A 30 8.83 5.93 3.01
C ASN A 30 7.64 5.04 2.61
N ILE A 31 6.97 4.41 3.57
CA ILE A 31 5.66 3.78 3.36
C ILE A 31 4.66 4.58 4.17
N GLU A 32 3.69 5.19 3.51
CA GLU A 32 2.64 5.98 4.16
C GLU A 32 1.46 5.10 4.56
N SER A 33 1.01 4.25 3.65
CA SER A 33 0.01 3.22 3.93
C SER A 33 0.31 1.96 3.14
N LEU A 34 -0.14 0.83 3.68
CA LEU A 34 0.00 -0.48 3.05
C LEU A 34 -1.20 -1.34 3.38
N THR A 35 -1.77 -1.96 2.36
CA THR A 35 -2.79 -3.01 2.50
C THR A 35 -2.36 -4.23 1.71
N VAL A 36 -2.68 -5.42 2.22
CA VAL A 36 -2.44 -6.68 1.52
C VAL A 36 -3.55 -7.65 1.88
N ALA A 37 -4.10 -8.32 0.89
CA ALA A 37 -5.12 -9.34 1.06
C ALA A 37 -5.04 -10.38 -0.06
N PRO A 38 -5.52 -11.62 0.17
CA PRO A 38 -5.67 -12.63 -0.87
C PRO A 38 -6.58 -12.13 -2.01
N THR A 39 -6.34 -12.61 -3.22
CA THR A 39 -7.23 -12.40 -4.37
C THR A 39 -8.26 -13.53 -4.48
N ASP A 40 -9.07 -13.53 -5.56
CA ASP A 40 -9.94 -14.67 -5.89
C ASP A 40 -9.13 -15.96 -6.10
N ASP A 41 -7.89 -15.83 -6.56
CA ASP A 41 -6.89 -16.90 -6.49
C ASP A 41 -6.21 -16.86 -5.11
N PRO A 42 -6.41 -17.88 -4.24
CA PRO A 42 -5.86 -17.89 -2.89
C PRO A 42 -4.33 -18.06 -2.86
N THR A 43 -3.70 -18.44 -3.98
CA THR A 43 -2.24 -18.51 -4.11
C THR A 43 -1.62 -17.14 -4.37
N LEU A 44 -2.44 -16.12 -4.64
CA LEU A 44 -1.99 -14.77 -4.94
C LEU A 44 -2.58 -13.78 -3.94
N SER A 45 -1.76 -12.81 -3.56
CA SER A 45 -2.17 -11.64 -2.79
C SER A 45 -2.04 -10.39 -3.63
N ARG A 46 -2.92 -9.42 -3.37
CA ARG A 46 -2.78 -8.06 -3.91
C ARG A 46 -2.41 -7.11 -2.79
N MET A 47 -1.29 -6.41 -3.00
CA MET A 47 -0.78 -5.39 -2.11
C MET A 47 -0.95 -4.01 -2.73
N THR A 48 -1.41 -3.05 -1.96
CA THR A 48 -1.43 -1.63 -2.33
C THR A 48 -0.49 -0.87 -1.41
N ILE A 49 0.49 -0.19 -1.97
CA ILE A 49 1.48 0.58 -1.21
C ILE A 49 1.35 2.05 -1.62
N GLN A 50 1.07 2.91 -0.64
CA GLN A 50 1.19 4.35 -0.81
C GLN A 50 2.55 4.82 -0.30
N THR A 51 3.26 5.59 -1.12
CA THR A 51 4.59 6.12 -0.80
C THR A 51 4.74 7.55 -1.28
N VAL A 52 5.67 8.27 -0.67
CA VAL A 52 6.02 9.64 -1.01
C VAL A 52 7.53 9.71 -1.24
N GLY A 53 7.92 10.29 -2.36
CA GLY A 53 9.33 10.45 -2.72
C GLY A 53 9.52 11.32 -3.95
N ASP A 54 10.78 11.46 -4.37
CA ASP A 54 11.11 12.09 -5.65
C ASP A 54 11.01 11.07 -6.78
N GLU A 55 10.82 11.55 -8.01
CA GLU A 55 10.55 10.71 -9.19
C GLU A 55 11.57 9.58 -9.38
N LYS A 56 12.87 9.90 -9.22
CA LYS A 56 13.97 8.93 -9.32
C LYS A 56 13.86 7.81 -8.29
N VAL A 57 13.46 8.14 -7.06
CA VAL A 57 13.30 7.16 -5.98
C VAL A 57 12.12 6.25 -6.29
N LEU A 58 11.01 6.83 -6.75
CA LEU A 58 9.79 6.10 -7.09
C LEU A 58 10.00 5.13 -8.26
N GLU A 59 10.69 5.55 -9.32
CA GLU A 59 11.09 4.64 -10.39
C GLU A 59 12.02 3.52 -9.91
N GLN A 60 12.94 3.82 -8.99
CA GLN A 60 13.81 2.80 -8.42
C GLN A 60 13.01 1.77 -7.62
N ILE A 61 12.02 2.19 -6.83
CA ILE A 61 11.13 1.28 -6.10
C ILE A 61 10.49 0.29 -7.08
N GLU A 62 9.85 0.78 -8.14
CA GLU A 62 9.21 -0.05 -9.15
C GLU A 62 10.18 -1.05 -9.81
N LYS A 63 11.35 -0.56 -10.24
CA LYS A 63 12.40 -1.40 -10.83
C LYS A 63 12.94 -2.47 -9.89
N GLN A 64 12.96 -2.21 -8.58
CA GLN A 64 13.44 -3.17 -7.59
C GLN A 64 12.36 -4.18 -7.22
N LEU A 65 11.07 -3.76 -7.18
CA LEU A 65 9.95 -4.68 -6.96
C LEU A 65 9.88 -5.75 -8.05
N HIS A 66 10.11 -5.38 -9.31
CA HIS A 66 10.18 -6.33 -10.43
C HIS A 66 11.31 -7.36 -10.35
N LYS A 67 12.29 -7.18 -9.46
CA LYS A 67 13.39 -8.15 -9.26
C LYS A 67 13.06 -9.20 -8.20
N LEU A 68 12.00 -9.00 -7.42
CA LEU A 68 11.58 -9.96 -6.42
C LEU A 68 10.89 -11.13 -7.12
N VAL A 69 11.34 -12.36 -6.83
CA VAL A 69 10.82 -13.59 -7.46
C VAL A 69 9.33 -13.75 -7.22
N ASP A 70 8.85 -13.38 -6.03
CA ASP A 70 7.45 -13.54 -5.64
C ASP A 70 6.54 -12.47 -6.24
N VAL A 71 7.07 -11.47 -6.95
CA VAL A 71 6.29 -10.37 -7.53
C VAL A 71 5.95 -10.70 -8.97
N LEU A 72 4.67 -10.96 -9.22
CA LEU A 72 4.16 -11.29 -10.55
C LEU A 72 3.92 -10.02 -11.39
N ARG A 73 3.45 -8.95 -10.75
CA ARG A 73 3.11 -7.70 -11.45
C ARG A 73 3.21 -6.50 -10.52
N VAL A 74 3.71 -5.40 -11.05
CA VAL A 74 3.64 -4.08 -10.43
C VAL A 74 2.87 -3.16 -11.36
N SER A 75 2.02 -2.28 -10.81
CA SER A 75 1.29 -1.29 -11.58
C SER A 75 1.13 -0.01 -10.76
N GLU A 76 1.54 1.11 -11.33
CA GLU A 76 1.29 2.43 -10.75
C GLU A 76 -0.14 2.88 -11.08
N LEU A 77 -0.97 3.11 -10.06
CA LEU A 77 -2.36 3.50 -10.27
C LEU A 77 -2.51 4.97 -10.68
N GLY A 78 -1.54 5.83 -10.34
CA GLY A 78 -1.57 7.27 -10.61
C GLY A 78 -1.39 7.68 -12.07
N GLN A 79 -0.91 6.78 -12.95
CA GLN A 79 -0.68 7.11 -14.37
C GLN A 79 -1.97 7.16 -15.22
N GLY A 80 -3.10 6.68 -14.68
CA GLY A 80 -4.38 6.65 -15.37
C GLY A 80 -5.56 6.95 -14.45
N ALA A 81 -6.76 6.94 -15.02
CA ALA A 81 -7.99 7.01 -14.25
C ALA A 81 -8.08 5.80 -13.31
N HIS A 82 -8.16 6.04 -12.01
CA HIS A 82 -8.23 5.00 -10.99
C HIS A 82 -9.22 5.39 -9.88
N VAL A 83 -9.58 4.40 -9.06
CA VAL A 83 -10.41 4.57 -7.87
C VAL A 83 -9.63 4.08 -6.66
N GLU A 84 -9.56 4.89 -5.62
CA GLU A 84 -8.98 4.55 -4.33
C GLU A 84 -10.02 4.68 -3.21
N ARG A 85 -9.98 3.79 -2.22
CA ARG A 85 -10.86 3.78 -1.05
C ARG A 85 -10.07 3.30 0.16
N GLU A 86 -10.31 3.93 1.29
CA GLU A 86 -9.80 3.49 2.59
C GLU A 86 -10.97 3.36 3.57
N ILE A 87 -10.79 2.50 4.57
CA ILE A 87 -11.73 2.32 5.68
C ILE A 87 -11.04 2.74 6.96
N MET A 88 -11.74 3.53 7.77
CA MET A 88 -11.23 4.02 9.05
C MET A 88 -12.25 3.74 10.15
N LEU A 89 -11.77 3.20 11.27
CA LEU A 89 -12.54 3.07 12.50
C LEU A 89 -12.01 4.09 13.50
N VAL A 90 -12.84 5.07 13.87
CA VAL A 90 -12.45 6.16 14.80
C VAL A 90 -13.19 6.01 16.12
N LYS A 91 -12.44 5.95 17.22
CA LYS A 91 -13.01 6.03 18.58
C LYS A 91 -13.01 7.48 19.04
N ILE A 92 -14.19 8.00 19.34
CA ILE A 92 -14.38 9.39 19.75
C ILE A 92 -14.82 9.41 21.22
N GLN A 93 -14.09 10.15 22.06
CA GLN A 93 -14.55 10.45 23.41
C GLN A 93 -15.67 11.49 23.31
N ALA A 94 -16.88 11.15 23.76
CA ALA A 94 -18.03 12.03 23.64
C ALA A 94 -18.93 11.95 24.88
N SER A 95 -19.26 13.11 25.45
CA SER A 95 -20.19 13.28 26.57
C SER A 95 -21.06 14.53 26.39
N GLY A 96 -22.25 14.53 26.99
CA GLY A 96 -23.21 15.64 26.87
C GLY A 96 -23.47 16.02 25.41
N TYR A 97 -23.38 17.33 25.12
CA TYR A 97 -23.52 17.89 23.77
C TYR A 97 -22.58 17.24 22.74
N GLY A 98 -21.35 16.89 23.13
CA GLY A 98 -20.39 16.26 22.23
C GLY A 98 -20.82 14.88 21.71
N ARG A 99 -21.72 14.17 22.43
CA ARG A 99 -22.27 12.89 21.97
C ARG A 99 -23.39 13.04 20.95
N GLU A 100 -24.16 14.12 21.05
CA GLU A 100 -25.20 14.42 20.05
C GLU A 100 -24.56 14.84 18.72
N GLU A 101 -23.53 15.67 18.77
CA GLU A 101 -22.82 16.13 17.57
C GLU A 101 -22.15 14.97 16.82
N VAL A 102 -21.52 14.02 17.53
CA VAL A 102 -20.85 12.86 16.92
C VAL A 102 -21.82 11.87 16.25
N LYS A 103 -23.09 11.85 16.69
CA LYS A 103 -24.11 10.93 16.14
C LYS A 103 -24.76 11.48 14.86
N ARG A 104 -24.71 12.80 14.67
CA ARG A 104 -25.34 13.51 13.54
C ARG A 104 -24.64 13.20 12.23
#